data_AF-A0A919XPW5-F1
#
_entry.id   AF-A0A919XPW5-F1
#
_cell.length_a   1.000
_cell.length_b   1.000
_cell.length_c   1.000
_cell.angle_alpha   90.00
_cell.angle_beta   90.00
_cell.angle_gamma   90.00
#
_symmetry.space_group_name_H-M   'P 1'
#
loop_
_entity.id
_entity.type
_entity.pdbx_description
1 polymer ?
#
loop_
_entity_poly.entity_id
_entity_poly.type
_entity_poly.pdbx_seq_one_letter_code
_entity_poly.pdbx_strand_id
1 'polypeptide(L)'
;MSTVELTKEQKDMMEHALGLNYKKKPYRNRYYTNSDNPHWLSLVIQGLAEQGGGWNEGMCYFRVTFDGAKAIFTKPMSRKYFDDLS
;
A
#
# COMPACT_ATOMS: atom_id res chain seq x y z
N MET A 1 -12.34 -16.91 -4.94
CA MET A 1 -11.66 -15.63 -4.63
C MET A 1 -11.23 -15.04 -5.95
N SER A 2 -11.80 -13.91 -6.35
CA SER A 2 -11.43 -13.22 -7.58
C SER A 2 -10.01 -12.69 -7.42
N THR A 3 -9.11 -13.08 -8.32
CA THR A 3 -7.76 -12.52 -8.40
C THR A 3 -7.91 -11.03 -8.70
N VAL A 4 -7.50 -10.18 -7.77
CA VAL A 4 -7.49 -8.73 -7.99
C VAL A 4 -6.38 -8.43 -8.99
N GLU A 5 -6.73 -8.05 -10.22
CA GLU A 5 -5.75 -7.64 -11.22
C GLU A 5 -5.34 -6.19 -10.96
N LEU A 6 -4.12 -6.02 -10.44
CA LEU A 6 -3.51 -4.70 -10.23
C LEU A 6 -2.96 -4.17 -11.55
N THR A 7 -3.22 -2.89 -11.83
CA THR A 7 -2.51 -2.21 -12.92
C THR A 7 -1.02 -2.09 -12.58
N LYS A 8 -0.18 -1.91 -13.60
CA LYS A 8 1.26 -1.66 -13.39
C LYS A 8 1.50 -0.46 -12.46
N GLU A 9 0.75 0.61 -12.64
CA GLU A 9 0.86 1.83 -11.82
C GLU A 9 0.49 1.57 -10.36
N GLN A 10 -0.61 0.85 -10.11
CA GLN A 10 -1.00 0.47 -8.75
C GLN A 10 0.07 -0.39 -8.08
N LYS A 11 0.63 -1.34 -8.83
CA LYS A 11 1.73 -2.18 -8.35
C LYS A 11 2.97 -1.34 -8.00
N ASP A 12 3.41 -0.46 -8.90
CA ASP A 12 4.58 0.40 -8.71
C ASP A 12 4.38 1.33 -7.49
N MET A 13 3.17 1.86 -7.30
CA MET A 13 2.82 2.70 -6.15
C MET A 13 2.84 1.92 -4.83
N MET A 14 2.30 0.70 -4.80
CA MET A 14 2.33 -0.16 -3.61
C MET A 14 3.76 -0.62 -3.30
N GLU A 15 4.55 -0.96 -4.31
CA GLU A 15 5.98 -1.29 -4.14
C GLU A 15 6.74 -0.11 -3.52
N HIS A 16 6.49 1.11 -4.01
CA HIS A 16 7.03 2.32 -3.42
C HIS A 16 6.59 2.47 -1.95
N ALA A 17 5.30 2.34 -1.67
CA ALA A 17 4.74 2.49 -0.32
C ALA A 17 5.29 1.47 0.67
N LEU A 18 5.64 0.27 0.19
CA LEU A 18 6.33 -0.78 0.96
C LEU A 18 7.85 -0.55 1.05
N GLY A 19 8.41 0.35 0.22
CA GLY A 19 9.84 0.61 0.15
C GLY A 19 10.62 -0.46 -0.63
N LEU A 20 9.93 -1.25 -1.46
CA LEU A 20 10.51 -2.34 -2.24
C LEU A 20 11.41 -1.86 -3.38
N ASN A 21 11.22 -0.62 -3.82
CA ASN A 21 12.12 0.09 -4.74
C ASN A 21 13.50 0.41 -4.12
N TYR A 22 13.62 0.39 -2.79
CA TYR A 22 14.88 0.66 -2.09
C TYR A 22 15.46 -0.58 -1.41
N LYS A 23 14.62 -1.49 -0.92
CA LYS A 23 15.04 -2.70 -0.18
C LYS A 23 14.30 -3.93 -0.65
N LYS A 24 14.92 -5.10 -0.51
CA LYS A 24 14.32 -6.40 -0.88
C LYS A 24 13.17 -6.86 0.04
N LYS A 25 12.88 -6.13 1.12
CA LYS A 25 11.86 -6.43 2.12
C LYS A 25 11.11 -5.16 2.49
N PRO A 26 9.79 -5.21 2.73
CA PRO A 26 9.05 -4.05 3.18
C PRO A 26 9.60 -3.53 4.50
N TYR A 27 9.73 -2.22 4.65
CA TYR A 27 10.19 -1.60 5.91
C TYR A 27 9.30 -0.41 6.33
N ARG A 28 8.24 -0.18 5.57
CA ARG A 28 7.17 0.80 5.78
C ARG A 28 5.94 0.27 5.05
N ASN A 29 4.80 0.93 5.23
CA ASN A 29 3.57 0.60 4.51
C ASN A 29 2.78 1.85 4.08
N ARG A 30 3.38 3.04 4.08
CA ARG A 30 2.66 4.30 3.88
C ARG A 30 3.19 5.13 2.71
N TYR A 31 2.29 5.87 2.08
CA TYR A 31 2.59 6.82 1.01
C TYR A 31 1.79 8.11 1.19
N TYR A 32 2.46 9.26 1.10
CA TYR A 32 1.84 10.57 1.27
C TYR A 32 1.55 11.20 -0.10
N THR A 33 0.29 11.52 -0.38
CA THR A 33 -0.11 12.13 -1.65
C THR A 33 -1.47 12.82 -1.52
N ASN A 34 -2.02 13.29 -2.63
CA ASN A 34 -3.33 13.91 -2.69
C ASN A 34 -4.42 12.91 -2.24
N SER A 35 -5.37 13.37 -1.40
CA SER A 35 -6.48 12.56 -0.89
C SER A 35 -7.39 11.98 -1.96
N ASP A 36 -7.41 12.62 -3.12
CA ASP A 36 -8.29 12.28 -4.23
C ASP A 36 -7.56 11.46 -5.31
N ASN A 37 -6.38 10.90 -4.98
CA ASN A 37 -5.62 10.09 -5.93
C ASN A 37 -6.42 8.85 -6.37
N PRO A 38 -6.80 8.75 -7.65
CA PRO A 38 -7.76 7.74 -8.10
C PRO A 38 -7.22 6.31 -8.00
N HIS A 39 -5.90 6.11 -8.14
CA HIS A 39 -5.29 4.79 -8.02
C HIS A 39 -5.31 4.31 -6.57
N TRP A 40 -4.99 5.19 -5.61
CA TRP A 40 -5.04 4.85 -4.19
C TRP A 40 -6.47 4.64 -3.70
N LEU A 41 -7.42 5.49 -4.12
CA LEU A 41 -8.83 5.30 -3.79
C LEU A 41 -9.37 3.97 -4.35
N SER A 42 -8.97 3.59 -5.56
CA SER A 42 -9.31 2.29 -6.13
C SER A 42 -8.74 1.13 -5.29
N LEU A 43 -7.51 1.25 -4.79
CA LEU A 43 -6.90 0.25 -3.89
C LEU A 43 -7.61 0.18 -2.52
N VAL A 44 -8.13 1.30 -2.03
CA VAL A 44 -8.94 1.35 -0.81
C VAL A 44 -10.26 0.61 -1.01
N ILE A 45 -10.96 0.85 -2.12
CA ILE A 45 -12.21 0.14 -2.47
C ILE A 45 -11.97 -1.38 -2.57
N GLN A 46 -10.78 -1.79 -3.03
CA GLN A 46 -10.39 -3.19 -3.14
C GLN A 46 -9.91 -3.82 -1.82
N GLY A 47 -9.81 -3.05 -0.72
CA GLY A 47 -9.31 -3.52 0.58
C GLY A 47 -7.79 -3.71 0.64
N LEU A 48 -7.06 -3.25 -0.36
CA LEU A 48 -5.59 -3.38 -0.45
C LEU A 48 -4.85 -2.19 0.18
N ALA A 49 -5.57 -1.11 0.47
CA ALA A 49 -5.06 0.05 1.16
C ALA A 49 -6.12 0.67 2.09
N GLU A 50 -5.68 1.54 3.00
CA GLU A 50 -6.49 2.36 3.88
C GLU A 50 -6.11 3.82 3.69
N GLN A 51 -7.10 4.72 3.74
CA GLN A 51 -6.87 6.15 3.74
C GLN A 51 -6.85 6.68 5.18
N GLY A 52 -5.76 7.36 5.56
CA GLY A 52 -5.62 8.02 6.85
C GLY A 52 -5.69 9.54 6.76
N GLY A 53 -5.39 10.23 7.86
CA GLY A 53 -5.23 11.68 7.86
C GLY A 53 -3.94 12.15 7.18
N GLY A 54 -3.90 13.42 6.80
CA GLY A 54 -2.69 14.14 6.41
C GLY A 54 -2.52 15.43 7.20
N TRP A 55 -1.37 16.08 7.05
CA TRP A 55 -1.08 17.34 7.74
C TRP A 55 -1.47 18.58 6.94
N ASN A 56 -1.60 18.43 5.62
CA ASN A 56 -2.01 19.50 4.72
C ASN A 56 -3.41 19.23 4.16
N GLU A 57 -4.13 20.29 3.87
CA GLU A 57 -5.42 20.23 3.17
C GLU A 57 -5.27 19.51 1.81
N GLY A 58 -6.21 18.61 1.51
CA GLY A 58 -6.19 17.81 0.27
C GLY A 58 -5.08 16.76 0.18
N MET A 59 -4.34 16.50 1.27
CA MET A 59 -3.28 15.49 1.31
C MET A 59 -3.58 14.45 2.39
N CYS A 60 -3.17 13.21 2.16
CA CYS A 60 -3.31 12.14 3.14
C CYS A 60 -2.20 11.10 3.04
N TYR A 61 -2.08 10.30 4.11
CA TYR A 61 -1.35 9.04 4.03
C TYR A 61 -2.28 7.92 3.60
N PHE A 62 -1.93 7.24 2.52
CA PHE A 62 -2.45 5.90 2.24
C PHE A 62 -1.55 4.86 2.86
N ARG A 63 -2.14 3.82 3.43
CA ARG A 63 -1.43 2.69 4.06
C ARG A 63 -1.81 1.40 3.36
N VAL A 64 -0.83 0.67 2.85
CA VAL A 64 -1.05 -0.67 2.27
C VAL A 64 -1.48 -1.60 3.41
N THR A 65 -2.54 -2.39 3.21
CA THR A 65 -3.03 -3.38 4.19
C THR A 65 -2.16 -4.64 4.18
N PHE A 66 -2.36 -5.54 5.14
CA PHE A 66 -1.67 -6.83 5.14
C PHE A 66 -1.95 -7.63 3.87
N ASP A 67 -3.20 -7.63 3.40
CA ASP A 67 -3.59 -8.32 2.18
C ASP A 67 -3.03 -7.64 0.93
N GLY A 68 -3.01 -6.29 0.90
CA GLY A 68 -2.30 -5.53 -0.12
C GLY A 68 -0.81 -5.85 -0.19
N ALA A 69 -0.16 -5.96 0.97
CA ALA A 69 1.26 -6.31 1.02
C ALA A 69 1.51 -7.73 0.50
N LYS A 70 0.64 -8.69 0.80
CA LYS A 70 0.73 -10.06 0.26
C LYS A 70 0.45 -10.14 -1.24
N ALA A 71 -0.39 -9.25 -1.79
CA ALA A 71 -0.64 -9.19 -3.23
C ALA A 71 0.62 -8.80 -4.03
N ILE A 72 1.54 -8.04 -3.41
CA ILE A 72 2.77 -7.56 -4.04
C ILE A 72 3.99 -8.39 -3.64
N PHE A 73 4.14 -8.68 -2.35
CA PHE A 73 5.31 -9.34 -1.81
C PHE A 73 5.16 -10.86 -1.94
N THR A 74 5.76 -11.41 -3.00
CA THR A 74 5.67 -12.83 -3.37
C THR A 74 6.33 -13.81 -2.39
N LYS A 75 6.95 -13.31 -1.32
CA LYS A 75 7.57 -14.15 -0.27
C LYS A 75 6.64 -14.25 0.94
N PRO A 76 6.75 -15.32 1.74
CA PRO A 76 5.99 -15.45 2.98
C PRO A 76 6.16 -14.21 3.88
N MET A 77 5.03 -13.64 4.31
CA MET A 77 4.96 -12.52 5.23
C MET A 77 4.07 -12.92 6.41
N SER A 78 4.60 -12.82 7.62
CA SER A 78 3.79 -13.02 8.83
C SER A 78 3.04 -11.74 9.16
N ARG A 79 1.87 -11.90 9.81
CA ARG A 79 1.09 -10.75 10.29
C ARG A 79 1.90 -9.89 11.27
N LYS A 80 2.61 -10.55 12.20
CA LYS A 80 3.51 -9.88 13.16
C LYS A 80 4.54 -8.99 12.45
N TYR A 81 5.23 -9.50 11.43
CA TYR A 81 6.22 -8.71 10.69
C TYR A 81 5.59 -7.49 10.03
N PHE A 82 4.39 -7.64 9.46
CA PHE A 82 3.70 -6.54 8.82
C PHE A 82 3.26 -5.47 9.83
N ASP A 83 2.73 -5.88 10.98
CA ASP A 83 2.29 -4.95 12.02
C ASP A 83 3.48 -4.13 12.59
N ASP A 84 4.70 -4.68 12.54
CA ASP A 84 5.95 -4.00 12.94
C ASP A 84 6.48 -2.99 11.88
N LEU A 85 5.82 -2.80 10.72
CA LEU A 85 6.27 -1.88 9.64
C LEU A 85 5.98 -0.39 9.92
N SER A 86 5.39 -0.04 11.06
CA SER A 86 4.92 1.31 11.41
C SER A 86 6.04 2.35 11.51
#